data_AF-H1LTK0-F1
#
_entry.id   AF-H1LTK0-F1
#
_cell.length_a   1.000
_cell.length_b   1.000
_cell.length_c   1.000
_cell.angle_alpha   90.00
_cell.angle_beta   90.00
_cell.angle_gamma   90.00
#
_symmetry.space_group_name_H-M   'P 1'
#
loop_
_entity.id
_entity.type
_entity.pdbx_description
1 polymer ?
#
loop_
_entity_poly.entity_id
_entity_poly.type
_entity_poly.pdbx_seq_one_letter_code
_entity_poly.pdbx_strand_id
1 'polypeptide(L)'
;MKDIQRILELNLALYKKYNIPIAKLEEFVFGFKWAMAVDSNKKISFALRIGKEKPVSEYEPIIRGLIGKPLDECITELMLKDDVTLRTLLVVLSNLMSKPFNNVELLEKRGIKRTTGLGFDYDVSNMKVGLIGYGVYLRFLLNKCKEFHAFDLTPEKRILSYRISKDSTEVYPKNTILPSG
;
A
#
# COMPACT_ATOMS: atom_id res chain seq x y z
N MET A 1 -14.67 -8.60 -4.96
CA MET A 1 -13.75 -7.59 -4.39
C MET A 1 -14.37 -6.88 -3.17
N LYS A 2 -14.75 -7.64 -2.12
CA LYS A 2 -15.53 -7.13 -0.97
C LYS A 2 -14.77 -6.11 -0.12
N ASP A 3 -13.45 -6.25 -0.06
CA ASP A 3 -12.54 -5.35 0.63
C ASP A 3 -12.57 -3.93 0.02
N ILE A 4 -12.52 -3.82 -1.31
CA ILE A 4 -12.61 -2.53 -2.00
C ILE A 4 -13.97 -1.87 -1.80
N GLN A 5 -15.05 -2.64 -1.87
CA GLN A 5 -16.40 -2.14 -1.59
C GLN A 5 -16.48 -1.55 -0.18
N ARG A 6 -15.94 -2.27 0.81
CA ARG A 6 -15.89 -1.78 2.20
C ARG A 6 -15.08 -0.47 2.32
N ILE A 7 -13.97 -0.35 1.59
CA ILE A 7 -13.15 0.87 1.58
C ILE A 7 -13.93 2.04 0.95
N LEU A 8 -14.65 1.81 -0.15
CA LEU A 8 -15.49 2.83 -0.77
C LEU A 8 -16.56 3.35 0.20
N GLU A 9 -17.28 2.46 0.88
CA GLU A 9 -18.28 2.82 1.90
C GLU A 9 -17.67 3.69 3.01
N LEU A 10 -16.51 3.29 3.53
CA LEU A 10 -15.81 4.04 4.58
C LEU A 10 -15.40 5.43 4.08
N ASN A 11 -14.84 5.52 2.87
CA ASN A 11 -14.46 6.80 2.28
C ASN A 11 -15.68 7.71 2.08
N LEU A 12 -16.76 7.22 1.47
CA LEU A 12 -17.99 7.98 1.25
C LEU A 12 -18.58 8.50 2.56
N ALA A 13 -18.57 7.69 3.63
CA ALA A 13 -18.99 8.13 4.95
C ALA A 13 -18.12 9.29 5.48
N LEU A 14 -16.81 9.30 5.22
CA LEU A 14 -15.91 10.40 5.60
C LEU A 14 -16.14 11.65 4.75
N TYR A 15 -16.37 11.52 3.44
CA TYR A 15 -16.75 12.64 2.57
C TYR A 15 -18.02 13.32 3.06
N LYS A 16 -19.05 12.52 3.40
CA LYS A 16 -20.30 13.02 3.99
C LYS A 16 -20.07 13.67 5.35
N LYS A 17 -19.32 13.02 6.25
CA LYS A 17 -19.06 13.52 7.61
C LYS A 17 -18.34 14.86 7.62
N TYR A 18 -17.36 15.04 6.73
CA TYR A 18 -16.52 16.24 6.69
C TYR A 18 -16.94 17.25 5.61
N ASN A 19 -18.04 16.98 4.90
CA ASN A 19 -18.57 17.82 3.83
C ASN A 19 -17.50 18.22 2.78
N ILE A 20 -16.71 17.24 2.35
CA ILE A 20 -15.65 17.44 1.35
C ILE A 20 -16.21 17.10 -0.03
N PRO A 21 -15.94 17.88 -1.08
CA PRO A 21 -16.30 17.51 -2.44
C PRO A 21 -15.39 16.39 -2.96
N ILE A 22 -15.97 15.42 -3.69
CA ILE A 22 -15.21 14.35 -4.32
C ILE A 22 -14.48 14.89 -5.56
N ALA A 23 -13.17 14.71 -5.60
CA ALA A 23 -12.33 15.16 -6.70
C ALA A 23 -12.53 14.29 -7.95
N LYS A 24 -12.15 14.84 -9.11
CA LYS A 24 -12.17 14.12 -10.38
C LYS A 24 -10.82 13.45 -10.64
N LEU A 25 -10.83 12.32 -11.34
CA LEU A 25 -9.61 11.69 -11.84
C LEU A 25 -9.01 12.55 -12.96
N GLU A 26 -7.75 12.94 -12.86
CA GLU A 26 -7.05 13.71 -13.91
C GLU A 26 -6.05 12.86 -14.69
N GLU A 27 -5.30 12.01 -14.00
CA GLU A 27 -4.18 11.28 -14.59
C GLU A 27 -4.04 9.89 -13.97
N PHE A 28 -3.57 8.95 -14.78
CA PHE A 28 -3.17 7.62 -14.33
C PHE A 28 -1.86 7.22 -15.00
N VAL A 29 -0.91 6.69 -14.23
CA VAL A 29 0.42 6.31 -14.71
C VAL A 29 0.73 4.88 -14.28
N PHE A 30 1.17 4.06 -15.25
CA PHE A 30 1.76 2.76 -14.99
C PHE A 30 3.29 2.86 -14.99
N GLY A 31 3.89 2.87 -13.81
CA GLY A 31 5.32 2.66 -13.63
C GLY A 31 5.67 1.17 -13.55
N PHE A 32 6.97 0.86 -13.48
CA PHE A 32 7.44 -0.54 -13.50
C PHE A 32 6.84 -1.39 -12.37
N LYS A 33 6.96 -0.96 -11.11
CA LYS A 33 6.38 -1.65 -9.94
C LYS A 33 5.14 -0.97 -9.36
N TRP A 34 4.85 0.25 -9.79
CA TRP A 34 3.87 1.11 -9.14
C TRP A 34 2.86 1.60 -10.18
N ALA A 35 1.59 1.64 -9.79
CA ALA A 35 0.58 2.43 -10.46
C ALA A 35 0.33 3.70 -9.65
N MET A 36 0.09 4.81 -10.33
CA MET A 36 -0.13 6.14 -9.74
C MET A 36 -1.39 6.75 -10.33
N ALA A 37 -2.13 7.52 -9.53
CA ALA A 37 -3.19 8.39 -10.03
C ALA A 37 -3.14 9.76 -9.38
N VAL A 38 -3.61 10.75 -10.13
CA VAL A 38 -3.69 12.17 -9.74
C VAL A 38 -5.13 12.65 -9.85
N ASP A 39 -5.58 13.44 -8.86
CA ASP A 39 -6.91 14.05 -8.87
C ASP A 39 -6.88 15.55 -9.24
N SER A 40 -8.06 16.12 -9.43
CA SER A 40 -8.25 17.55 -9.76
C SER A 40 -7.74 18.53 -8.71
N ASN A 41 -7.39 18.04 -7.51
CA ASN A 41 -6.79 18.82 -6.43
C ASN A 41 -5.27 18.56 -6.32
N LYS A 42 -4.67 17.96 -7.36
CA LYS A 42 -3.25 17.58 -7.45
C LYS A 42 -2.78 16.65 -6.32
N LYS A 43 -3.70 15.87 -5.73
CA LYS A 43 -3.32 14.79 -4.81
C LYS A 43 -2.84 13.59 -5.59
N ILE A 44 -1.89 12.86 -5.02
CA ILE A 44 -1.24 11.73 -5.67
C ILE A 44 -1.37 10.49 -4.78
N SER A 45 -1.66 9.36 -5.41
CA SER A 45 -1.71 8.04 -4.78
C SER A 45 -0.84 7.04 -5.54
N PHE A 46 -0.46 5.97 -4.84
CA PHE A 46 0.31 4.88 -5.41
C PHE A 46 -0.27 3.54 -4.95
N ALA A 47 -0.10 2.51 -5.78
CA ALA A 47 -0.28 1.12 -5.39
C ALA A 47 0.78 0.23 -6.06
N LEU A 48 1.20 -0.82 -5.35
CA LEU A 48 2.15 -1.80 -5.87
C LEU A 48 1.45 -2.73 -6.87
N ARG A 49 2.11 -2.98 -8.00
CA ARG A 49 1.66 -3.87 -9.09
C ARG A 49 2.15 -5.31 -8.82
N ILE A 50 1.39 -6.08 -8.04
CA ILE A 50 1.75 -7.45 -7.62
C ILE A 50 0.68 -8.51 -7.96
N GLY A 51 -0.42 -8.12 -8.60
CA GLY A 51 -1.53 -9.02 -8.93
C GLY A 51 -1.48 -9.54 -10.36
N LYS A 52 -2.55 -10.27 -10.75
CA LYS A 52 -2.84 -10.53 -12.16
C LYS A 52 -3.16 -9.19 -12.83
N GLU A 53 -2.45 -8.86 -13.89
CA GLU A 53 -2.63 -7.62 -14.63
C GLU A 53 -2.85 -7.89 -16.11
N LYS A 54 -3.55 -6.96 -16.77
CA LYS A 54 -3.64 -6.90 -18.22
C LYS A 54 -2.45 -6.11 -18.79
N PRO A 55 -2.14 -6.27 -20.09
CA PRO A 55 -1.31 -5.32 -20.82
C PRO A 55 -1.86 -3.89 -20.72
N VAL A 56 -0.96 -2.90 -20.77
CA VAL A 56 -1.33 -1.47 -20.69
C VAL A 56 -2.32 -1.07 -21.79
N SER A 57 -2.18 -1.65 -22.99
CA SER A 57 -3.08 -1.41 -24.12
C SER A 57 -4.55 -1.76 -23.82
N GLU A 58 -4.80 -2.71 -22.93
CA GLU A 58 -6.16 -3.08 -22.52
C GLU A 58 -6.69 -2.17 -21.39
N TYR A 59 -5.81 -1.63 -20.55
CA TYR A 59 -6.19 -0.65 -19.54
C TYR A 59 -6.46 0.74 -20.11
N GLU A 60 -5.76 1.14 -21.18
CA GLU A 60 -5.87 2.47 -21.76
C GLU A 60 -7.32 2.91 -22.05
N PRO A 61 -8.14 2.16 -22.82
CA PRO A 61 -9.52 2.59 -23.10
C PRO A 61 -10.38 2.68 -21.84
N ILE A 62 -10.13 1.81 -20.85
CA ILE A 62 -10.82 1.84 -19.56
C ILE A 62 -10.48 3.14 -18.83
N ILE A 63 -9.19 3.41 -18.64
CA ILE A 63 -8.70 4.60 -17.93
C ILE A 63 -9.15 5.88 -18.63
N ARG A 64 -9.04 5.94 -19.97
CA ARG A 64 -9.48 7.10 -20.76
C ARG A 64 -10.97 7.38 -20.56
N GLY A 65 -11.79 6.35 -20.38
CA GLY A 65 -13.21 6.47 -20.05
C GLY A 65 -13.50 6.93 -18.61
N LEU A 66 -12.50 6.92 -17.72
CA LEU A 66 -12.61 7.37 -16.33
C LEU A 66 -12.08 8.79 -16.11
N ILE A 67 -11.16 9.27 -16.95
CA ILE A 67 -10.60 10.61 -16.83
C ILE A 67 -11.73 11.66 -16.86
N GLY A 68 -11.70 12.58 -15.90
CA GLY A 68 -12.68 13.65 -15.72
C GLY A 68 -13.89 13.28 -14.86
N LYS A 69 -14.07 12.00 -14.50
CA LYS A 69 -15.16 11.55 -13.61
C LYS A 69 -14.79 11.67 -12.13
N PRO A 70 -15.78 11.85 -11.23
CA PRO A 70 -15.60 11.72 -9.78
C PRO A 70 -14.99 10.37 -9.39
N LEU A 71 -14.12 10.37 -8.38
CA LEU A 71 -13.39 9.15 -7.98
C LEU A 71 -14.30 8.00 -7.52
N ASP A 72 -15.42 8.30 -6.85
CA ASP A 72 -16.40 7.31 -6.40
C ASP A 72 -17.15 6.65 -7.57
N GLU A 73 -17.51 7.45 -8.58
CA GLU A 73 -18.06 6.93 -9.84
C GLU A 73 -17.05 6.02 -10.54
N CYS A 74 -15.78 6.45 -10.64
CA CYS A 74 -14.72 5.63 -11.22
C CYS A 74 -14.57 4.27 -10.54
N ILE A 75 -14.57 4.25 -9.21
CA ILE A 75 -14.45 3.01 -8.42
C ILE A 75 -15.69 2.15 -8.63
N THR A 76 -16.89 2.74 -8.61
CA THR A 76 -18.16 2.03 -8.80
C THR A 76 -18.22 1.37 -10.18
N GLU A 77 -17.90 2.10 -11.25
CA GLU A 77 -17.88 1.58 -12.62
C GLU A 77 -16.90 0.42 -12.79
N LEU A 78 -15.71 0.51 -12.19
CA LEU A 78 -14.72 -0.55 -12.25
C LEU A 78 -15.16 -1.79 -11.45
N MET A 79 -15.80 -1.61 -10.29
CA MET A 79 -16.29 -2.74 -9.48
C MET A 79 -17.40 -3.52 -10.19
N LEU A 80 -18.28 -2.85 -10.96
CA LEU A 80 -19.35 -3.49 -11.71
C LEU A 80 -18.86 -4.47 -12.79
N LYS A 81 -17.61 -4.36 -13.22
CA LYS A 81 -17.00 -5.26 -14.22
C LYS A 81 -16.63 -6.64 -13.64
N ASP A 82 -16.58 -6.77 -12.32
CA ASP A 82 -16.14 -7.98 -11.58
C ASP A 82 -14.86 -8.64 -12.14
N ASP A 83 -13.93 -7.83 -12.63
CA ASP A 83 -12.68 -8.29 -13.24
C ASP A 83 -11.53 -8.12 -12.25
N VAL A 84 -10.97 -9.24 -11.78
CA VAL A 84 -9.86 -9.27 -10.82
C VAL A 84 -8.61 -8.52 -11.32
N THR A 85 -8.43 -8.42 -12.64
CA THR A 85 -7.29 -7.70 -13.21
C THR A 85 -7.42 -6.19 -13.07
N LEU A 86 -8.59 -5.66 -12.70
CA LEU A 86 -8.78 -4.23 -12.41
C LEU A 86 -8.41 -3.85 -10.97
N ARG A 87 -8.01 -4.83 -10.14
CA ARG A 87 -7.73 -4.61 -8.72
C ARG A 87 -6.69 -3.52 -8.48
N THR A 88 -5.61 -3.48 -9.25
CA THR A 88 -4.59 -2.43 -9.10
C THR A 88 -5.20 -1.04 -9.29
N LEU A 89 -6.05 -0.84 -10.30
CA LEU A 89 -6.71 0.43 -10.57
C LEU A 89 -7.62 0.81 -9.40
N LEU A 90 -8.43 -0.13 -8.93
CA LEU A 90 -9.32 0.06 -7.78
C LEU A 90 -8.58 0.46 -6.51
N VAL A 91 -7.42 -0.17 -6.22
CA VAL A 91 -6.60 0.17 -5.05
C VAL A 91 -6.00 1.57 -5.19
N VAL A 92 -5.45 1.91 -6.36
CA VAL A 92 -4.92 3.26 -6.60
C VAL A 92 -6.00 4.32 -6.40
N LEU A 93 -7.17 4.16 -7.02
CA LEU A 93 -8.27 5.12 -6.90
C LEU A 93 -8.82 5.21 -5.47
N SER A 94 -8.92 4.08 -4.76
CA SER A 94 -9.33 4.07 -3.35
C SER A 94 -8.32 4.80 -2.46
N ASN A 95 -7.02 4.60 -2.72
CA ASN A 95 -5.94 5.32 -2.03
C ASN A 95 -5.94 6.81 -2.35
N LEU A 96 -6.33 7.21 -3.57
CA LEU A 96 -6.47 8.61 -3.97
C LEU A 96 -7.65 9.27 -3.25
N MET A 97 -8.80 8.60 -3.25
CA MET A 97 -10.02 9.03 -2.57
C MET A 97 -9.81 9.19 -1.05
N SER A 98 -8.88 8.45 -0.44
CA SER A 98 -8.59 8.61 0.99
C SER A 98 -7.66 9.80 1.31
N LYS A 99 -7.01 10.43 0.30
CA LYS A 99 -5.96 11.44 0.52
C LYS A 99 -6.41 12.68 1.29
N PRO A 100 -7.60 13.27 1.04
CA PRO A 100 -8.04 14.46 1.78
C PRO A 100 -8.08 14.25 3.29
N PHE A 101 -8.27 13.01 3.74
CA PHE A 101 -8.37 12.66 5.17
C PHE A 101 -7.01 12.49 5.85
N ASN A 102 -5.89 12.47 5.11
CA ASN A 102 -4.56 12.18 5.65
C ASN A 102 -3.81 13.42 6.18
N ASN A 103 -4.54 14.44 6.64
CA ASN A 103 -3.98 15.56 7.39
C ASN A 103 -4.06 15.28 8.90
N VAL A 104 -3.22 15.95 9.69
CA VAL A 104 -3.06 15.71 11.13
C VAL A 104 -4.40 15.85 11.87
N GLU A 105 -5.12 16.94 11.62
CA GLU A 105 -6.40 17.22 12.28
C GLU A 105 -7.45 16.13 12.05
N LEU A 106 -7.64 15.69 10.79
CA LEU A 106 -8.61 14.65 10.45
C LEU A 106 -8.17 13.25 10.88
N LEU A 107 -6.86 13.00 10.98
CA LEU A 107 -6.34 11.75 11.55
C LEU A 107 -6.61 11.69 13.07
N GLU A 108 -6.34 12.77 13.80
CA GLU A 108 -6.58 12.86 15.24
C GLU A 108 -8.07 12.70 15.59
N LYS A 109 -8.97 13.34 14.82
CA LYS A 109 -10.44 13.14 14.95
C LYS A 109 -10.90 11.69 14.76
N ARG A 110 -10.04 10.81 14.24
CA ARG A 110 -10.28 9.37 14.05
C ARG A 110 -9.44 8.49 14.99
N GLY A 111 -8.76 9.09 15.97
CA GLY A 111 -7.88 8.37 16.90
C GLY A 111 -6.58 7.88 16.26
N ILE A 112 -6.20 8.41 15.10
CA ILE A 112 -4.97 8.01 14.40
C ILE A 112 -3.88 9.03 14.71
N LYS A 113 -2.89 8.61 15.49
CA LYS A 113 -1.69 9.41 15.77
C LYS A 113 -0.70 9.29 14.62
N ARG A 114 -0.33 10.41 14.01
CA ARG A 114 0.76 10.47 13.03
C ARG A 114 2.07 10.77 13.77
N THR A 115 3.04 9.87 13.67
CA THR A 115 4.40 10.10 14.17
C THR A 115 5.30 10.59 13.03
N THR A 116 6.32 11.37 13.36
CA THR A 116 7.33 11.82 12.41
C THR A 116 8.44 10.78 12.27
N GLY A 117 8.96 10.62 11.05
CA GLY A 117 10.00 9.64 10.75
C GLY A 117 9.51 8.19 10.81
N LEU A 118 10.47 7.27 10.77
CA LEU A 118 10.22 5.86 11.05
C LEU A 118 10.36 5.68 12.56
N GLY A 119 9.25 5.77 13.28
CA GLY A 119 9.18 5.56 14.73
C GLY A 119 8.17 4.46 15.04
N PHE A 120 8.50 3.60 16.00
CA PHE A 120 7.61 2.56 16.50
C PHE A 120 7.57 2.66 18.02
N ASP A 121 6.58 3.36 18.55
CA ASP A 121 6.46 3.69 19.99
C ASP A 121 6.01 2.49 20.85
N TYR A 122 6.03 1.27 20.31
CA TYR A 122 5.62 0.05 21.01
C TYR A 122 6.84 -0.71 21.52
N ASP A 123 6.84 -1.05 22.81
CA ASP A 123 7.80 -2.00 23.37
C ASP A 123 7.44 -3.41 22.92
N VAL A 124 8.32 -4.01 22.11
CA VAL A 124 8.17 -5.35 21.55
C VAL A 124 9.03 -6.40 22.22
N SER A 125 9.78 -6.04 23.28
CA SER A 125 10.80 -6.89 23.93
C SER A 125 10.31 -8.31 24.27
N ASN A 126 9.07 -8.43 24.73
CA ASN A 126 8.47 -9.71 25.13
C ASN A 126 7.44 -10.28 24.13
N MET A 127 7.34 -9.68 22.94
CA MET A 127 6.31 -10.02 21.94
C MET A 127 6.84 -11.00 20.88
N LYS A 128 5.91 -11.76 20.30
CA LYS A 128 6.12 -12.43 19.01
C LYS A 128 5.69 -11.48 17.89
N VAL A 129 6.57 -11.23 16.94
CA VAL A 129 6.34 -10.24 15.89
C VAL A 129 6.40 -10.90 14.51
N GLY A 130 5.38 -10.67 13.69
CA GLY A 130 5.34 -11.03 12.28
C GLY A 130 5.41 -9.79 11.40
N LEU A 131 6.34 -9.76 10.44
CA LEU A 131 6.48 -8.70 9.44
C LEU A 131 6.17 -9.24 8.05
N ILE A 132 5.17 -8.68 7.38
CA ILE A 132 4.88 -8.97 5.96
C ILE A 132 5.49 -7.86 5.10
N GLY A 133 6.41 -8.23 4.23
CA GLY A 133 7.28 -7.31 3.48
C GLY A 133 8.58 -7.03 4.25
N TYR A 134 9.65 -7.67 3.81
CA TYR A 134 11.01 -7.51 4.31
C TYR A 134 11.59 -6.17 3.84
N GLY A 135 11.63 -5.18 4.73
CA GLY A 135 12.14 -3.85 4.39
C GLY A 135 12.17 -2.85 5.54
N VAL A 136 11.44 -1.75 5.37
CA VAL A 136 11.61 -0.48 6.11
C VAL A 136 11.61 -0.61 7.63
N TYR A 137 10.86 -1.58 8.19
CA TYR A 137 10.71 -1.71 9.64
C TYR A 137 11.67 -2.67 10.34
N LEU A 138 12.59 -3.31 9.61
CA LEU A 138 13.50 -4.30 10.18
C LEU A 138 14.33 -3.74 11.34
N ARG A 139 14.82 -2.51 11.22
CA ARG A 139 15.64 -1.86 12.26
C ARG A 139 14.89 -1.67 13.60
N PHE A 140 13.56 -1.72 13.60
CA PHE A 140 12.74 -1.55 14.80
C PHE A 140 12.40 -2.88 15.48
N LEU A 141 12.36 -3.98 14.73
CA LEU A 141 11.82 -5.25 15.20
C LEU A 141 12.89 -6.32 15.37
N LEU A 142 13.87 -6.35 14.45
CA LEU A 142 14.90 -7.38 14.44
C LEU A 142 15.76 -7.33 15.72
N ASN A 143 15.90 -8.48 16.39
CA ASN A 143 16.61 -8.65 17.67
C ASN A 143 16.10 -7.76 18.82
N LYS A 144 14.89 -7.19 18.69
CA LYS A 144 14.27 -6.34 19.71
C LYS A 144 13.01 -6.96 20.30
N CYS A 145 12.60 -8.13 19.83
CA CYS A 145 11.45 -8.88 20.30
C CYS A 145 11.83 -10.31 20.67
N LYS A 146 10.97 -10.98 21.44
CA LYS A 146 11.19 -12.37 21.90
C LYS A 146 11.31 -13.35 20.72
N GLU A 147 10.55 -13.11 19.65
CA GLU A 147 10.51 -13.96 18.47
C GLU A 147 10.15 -13.12 17.24
N PHE A 148 10.89 -13.28 16.14
CA PHE A 148 10.70 -12.49 14.91
C PHE A 148 10.50 -13.40 13.70
N HIS A 149 9.42 -13.14 12.96
CA HIS A 149 9.10 -13.81 11.69
C HIS A 149 8.98 -12.77 10.59
N ALA A 150 9.64 -13.00 9.46
CA ALA A 150 9.48 -12.17 8.28
C ALA A 150 8.96 -13.01 7.10
N PHE A 151 7.95 -12.48 6.43
CA PHE A 151 7.32 -13.08 5.27
C PHE A 151 7.46 -12.12 4.08
N ASP A 152 8.08 -12.57 3.00
CA ASP A 152 8.23 -11.78 1.78
C ASP A 152 8.06 -12.67 0.55
N LEU A 153 7.57 -12.08 -0.54
CA LEU A 153 7.42 -12.76 -1.83
C LEU A 153 8.73 -12.81 -2.62
N THR A 154 9.70 -12.00 -2.22
CA THR A 154 11.03 -11.94 -2.81
C THR A 154 11.83 -13.16 -2.37
N PRO A 155 12.54 -13.85 -3.28
CA PRO A 155 13.41 -14.96 -2.91
C PRO A 155 14.45 -14.56 -1.87
N GLU A 156 14.75 -15.47 -0.94
CA GLU A 156 15.72 -15.30 0.15
C GLU A 156 17.06 -14.70 -0.30
N LYS A 157 17.58 -15.12 -1.47
CA LYS A 157 18.85 -14.62 -2.03
C LYS A 157 18.88 -13.11 -2.31
N ARG A 158 17.72 -12.46 -2.43
CA ARG A 158 17.60 -11.00 -2.62
C ARG A 158 17.31 -10.25 -1.32
N ILE A 159 17.12 -10.98 -0.23
CA ILE A 159 16.84 -10.50 1.12
C ILE A 159 18.10 -10.57 1.98
N LEU A 160 18.82 -11.68 1.90
CA LEU A 160 20.02 -11.92 2.69
C LEU A 160 21.22 -11.12 2.18
N SER A 161 22.03 -10.65 3.12
CA SER A 161 23.34 -10.06 2.85
C SER A 161 24.44 -11.00 3.33
N TYR A 162 25.46 -11.19 2.50
CA TYR A 162 26.63 -12.01 2.82
C TYR A 162 27.80 -11.09 3.10
N ARG A 163 28.34 -11.15 4.31
CA ARG A 163 29.61 -10.49 4.66
C ARG A 163 30.71 -11.53 4.61
N ILE A 164 31.59 -11.40 3.62
CA ILE A 164 32.74 -12.29 3.44
C ILE A 164 33.99 -11.58 3.98
N SER A 165 34.70 -12.21 4.90
CA SER A 165 36.00 -11.80 5.42
C SER A 165 37.06 -12.88 5.14
N LYS A 166 38.33 -12.60 5.48
CA LYS A 166 39.45 -13.53 5.23
C LYS A 166 39.23 -14.93 5.81
N ASP A 167 38.58 -15.01 6.98
CA ASP A 167 38.47 -16.24 7.75
C ASP A 167 37.02 -16.73 7.92
N SER A 168 36.03 -16.00 7.38
CA SER A 168 34.62 -16.36 7.58
C SER A 168 33.68 -15.77 6.53
N THR A 169 32.53 -16.42 6.31
CA THR A 169 31.37 -15.83 5.63
C THR A 169 30.20 -15.81 6.59
N GLU A 170 29.63 -14.63 6.83
CA GLU A 170 28.47 -14.44 7.68
C GLU A 170 27.25 -14.04 6.86
N VAL A 171 26.09 -14.60 7.22
CA VAL A 171 24.81 -14.29 6.61
C VAL A 171 24.00 -13.37 7.53
N TYR A 172 23.42 -12.33 6.96
CA TYR A 172 22.60 -11.35 7.66
C TYR A 172 21.21 -11.27 7.02
N PRO A 173 20.17 -10.99 7.83
CA PRO A 173 20.19 -10.80 9.28
C PRO A 173 20.41 -12.10 10.08
N LYS A 174 21.08 -12.03 11.23
CA LYS A 174 21.22 -13.16 12.16
C LYS A 174 19.89 -13.40 12.88
N ASN A 175 19.52 -14.66 13.12
CA ASN A 175 18.32 -15.12 13.84
C ASN A 175 16.96 -14.85 13.15
N THR A 176 16.91 -14.80 11.81
CA THR A 176 15.64 -14.70 11.07
C THR A 176 15.30 -16.05 10.43
N ILE A 177 14.07 -16.51 10.63
CA ILE A 177 13.53 -17.65 9.89
C ILE A 177 12.81 -17.08 8.66
N LEU A 178 13.31 -17.43 7.47
CA LEU A 178 12.66 -17.11 6.20
C LEU A 178 11.93 -18.37 5.70
N PRO A 179 10.69 -18.26 5.19
CA PRO A 179 10.00 -19.40 4.60
C PRO A 179 10.76 -19.89 3.36
N SER A 180 11.08 -21.19 3.31
CA SER A 180 11.62 -21.85 2.13
C SER A 180 10.52 -21.96 1.07
N GLY A 181 10.74 -21.31 -0.08
CA GLY A 181 9.87 -21.41 -1.26
C GLY A 181 10.00 -22.72 -2.01
#